data_AF-A0AAV5FDT1-F1
#
_entry.id   AF-A0AAV5FDT1-F1
#
_cell.length_a   1.000
_cell.length_b   1.000
_cell.length_c   1.000
_cell.angle_alpha   90.00
_cell.angle_beta   90.00
_cell.angle_gamma   90.00
#
_symmetry.space_group_name_H-M   'P 1'
#
loop_
_entity.id
_entity.type
_entity.pdbx_description
1 polymer ?
#
loop_
_entity_poly.entity_id
_entity_poly.type
_entity_poly.pdbx_seq_one_letter_code
_entity_poly.pdbx_strand_id
1 'polypeptide(L)'
;MQIIINLVVFVLVAAPAYASSAASAFAGDVRVALKHVDAGKQLSKPELIRRATQRSKARAAALSVLRNGRRFSGESSQQQPGGMPVRPSGDLEYVLDLALGTPPQPVSALLDTGSGLIWTQCAPCASCMSQPDPFYTPAQSASFEPMRCSGLLCNDIPHRSCQRPDTCTYRYAYGDGTTTTGVFATERFTFTSSSGETLNVPLGFGCGSMNAGSLNNGSGIVGFGRDPLSLVSQLSIRRFSYCLTPYNSARRSTLLFGSLSDGVYADATGPVQTTPLVRSPQNPTFYYVHLTGITVGTRRLRIPESAFALQPDGSGGVIVDSGTALTLLPGAVVAEAVRAFMAQLRLPLATNGDSPDDSVCFVVPPSRRQVPVPRLAFHFQGADLDLPRRNYVLEDNRRGRLCLLLADSGDEGTTIGNMVQQDMRVLYDLEAETLSFAPAQC
;
A
#
# COMPACT_ATOMS: atom_id res chain seq x y z
N MET A 1 -3.26 -69.37 38.89
CA MET A 1 -4.62 -69.42 38.31
C MET A 1 -4.86 -68.07 37.63
N GLN A 2 -5.38 -68.09 36.40
CA GLN A 2 -5.26 -67.10 35.32
C GLN A 2 -5.11 -65.60 35.67
N ILE A 3 -4.11 -64.97 35.04
CA ILE A 3 -4.07 -63.54 34.72
C ILE A 3 -4.92 -63.33 33.47
N ILE A 4 -6.00 -62.55 33.57
CA ILE A 4 -6.81 -62.13 32.42
C ILE A 4 -6.26 -60.79 31.93
N ILE A 5 -5.65 -60.79 30.75
CA ILE A 5 -5.25 -59.59 30.00
C ILE A 5 -6.49 -59.09 29.25
N ASN A 6 -7.06 -57.96 29.67
CA ASN A 6 -8.06 -57.25 28.89
C ASN A 6 -7.34 -56.39 27.83
N LEU A 7 -7.47 -56.81 26.57
CA LEU A 7 -6.99 -56.08 25.40
C LEU A 7 -8.00 -54.96 25.07
N VAL A 8 -7.67 -53.71 25.37
CA VAL A 8 -8.46 -52.55 24.92
C VAL A 8 -8.01 -52.18 23.51
N VAL A 9 -8.85 -52.47 22.52
CA VAL A 9 -8.64 -52.06 21.13
C VAL A 9 -9.03 -50.58 20.99
N PHE A 10 -8.04 -49.71 20.82
CA PHE A 10 -8.27 -48.32 20.39
C PHE A 10 -8.62 -48.32 18.90
N VAL A 11 -9.90 -48.11 18.58
CA VAL A 11 -10.33 -47.78 17.22
C VAL A 11 -9.97 -46.32 16.96
N LEU A 12 -8.85 -46.10 16.26
CA LEU A 12 -8.50 -44.81 15.67
C LEU A 12 -9.52 -44.49 14.56
N VAL A 13 -10.53 -43.70 14.88
CA VAL A 13 -11.38 -43.06 13.87
C VAL A 13 -10.53 -41.98 13.22
N ALA A 14 -9.95 -42.30 12.06
CA ALA A 14 -9.30 -41.33 11.21
C ALA A 14 -10.36 -40.32 10.74
N ALA A 15 -10.30 -39.10 11.28
CA ALA A 15 -11.03 -37.97 10.73
C ALA A 15 -10.57 -37.76 9.27
N PRO A 16 -11.48 -37.57 8.30
CA PRO A 16 -11.06 -37.31 6.93
C PRO A 16 -10.32 -35.98 6.92
N ALA A 17 -9.03 -36.04 6.61
CA ALA A 17 -8.27 -34.85 6.23
C ALA A 17 -8.94 -34.30 4.98
N TYR A 18 -9.67 -33.19 5.14
CA TYR A 18 -10.07 -32.36 4.02
C TYR A 18 -8.78 -31.83 3.39
N ALA A 19 -8.32 -32.53 2.35
CA ALA A 19 -7.34 -31.98 1.44
C ALA A 19 -7.98 -30.75 0.80
N SER A 20 -7.61 -29.57 1.28
CA SER A 20 -7.83 -28.34 0.53
C SER A 20 -7.19 -28.57 -0.84
N SER A 21 -7.99 -28.52 -1.90
CA SER A 21 -7.45 -28.48 -3.25
C SER A 21 -6.42 -27.35 -3.27
N ALA A 22 -5.13 -27.69 -3.39
CA ALA A 22 -4.10 -26.70 -3.60
C ALA A 22 -4.51 -25.92 -4.85
N ALA A 23 -4.95 -24.67 -4.67
CA ALA A 23 -5.15 -23.78 -5.80
C ALA A 23 -3.82 -23.80 -6.56
N SER A 24 -3.87 -24.22 -7.83
CA SER A 24 -2.69 -24.18 -8.69
C SER A 24 -2.16 -22.76 -8.66
N ALA A 25 -0.91 -22.58 -8.21
CA ALA A 25 -0.27 -21.27 -8.21
C ALA A 25 -0.41 -20.65 -9.60
N PHE A 26 -0.74 -19.35 -9.68
CA PHE A 26 -0.74 -18.64 -10.94
C PHE A 26 0.65 -18.76 -11.57
N ALA A 27 0.76 -19.58 -12.61
CA ALA A 27 1.99 -19.84 -13.35
C ALA A 27 2.27 -18.77 -14.43
N GLY A 28 1.55 -17.65 -14.39
CA GLY A 28 1.65 -16.58 -15.37
C GLY A 28 2.78 -15.61 -15.05
N ASP A 29 3.69 -15.43 -16.01
CA ASP A 29 4.72 -14.41 -15.97
C ASP A 29 4.18 -13.08 -16.50
N VAL A 30 3.67 -12.25 -15.57
CA VAL A 30 3.05 -10.97 -15.90
C VAL A 30 4.00 -9.82 -15.59
N ARG A 31 4.19 -8.95 -16.59
CA ARG A 31 4.90 -7.67 -16.47
C ARG A 31 3.91 -6.56 -16.72
N VAL A 32 3.66 -5.74 -15.70
CA VAL A 32 2.79 -4.57 -15.81
C VAL A 32 3.65 -3.31 -15.77
N ALA A 33 3.43 -2.43 -16.73
CA ALA A 33 3.98 -1.08 -16.66
C ALA A 33 3.07 -0.23 -15.78
N LEU A 34 3.60 0.34 -14.71
CA LEU A 34 2.84 1.26 -13.87
C LEU A 34 3.10 2.69 -14.31
N LYS A 35 2.05 3.51 -14.22
CA LYS A 35 2.14 4.94 -14.47
C LYS A 35 1.99 5.68 -13.14
N HIS A 36 2.87 6.65 -12.92
CA HIS A 36 2.65 7.59 -11.83
C HIS A 36 1.39 8.41 -12.11
N VAL A 37 0.54 8.56 -11.11
CA VAL A 37 -0.81 9.09 -11.34
C VAL A 37 -0.85 10.56 -11.80
N ASP A 38 0.21 11.32 -11.49
CA ASP A 38 0.45 12.67 -12.03
C ASP A 38 1.18 12.74 -13.39
N ALA A 39 1.53 11.61 -14.01
CA ALA A 39 2.26 11.63 -15.27
C ALA A 39 1.44 12.27 -16.41
N GLY A 40 1.99 13.35 -16.98
CA GLY A 40 1.36 14.18 -18.01
C GLY A 40 0.67 15.44 -17.48
N LYS A 41 0.58 15.64 -16.16
CA LYS A 41 0.01 16.86 -15.57
C LYS A 41 1.06 17.96 -15.46
N GLN A 42 0.64 19.21 -15.68
CA GLN A 42 1.50 20.39 -15.54
C GLN A 42 1.49 20.93 -14.10
N LEU A 43 1.75 20.07 -13.11
CA LEU A 43 1.83 20.45 -11.69
C LEU A 43 3.29 20.70 -11.29
N SER A 44 3.52 21.68 -10.41
CA SER A 44 4.86 21.92 -9.85
C SER A 44 5.20 20.89 -8.76
N LYS A 45 6.49 20.58 -8.56
CA LYS A 45 6.94 19.66 -7.50
C LYS A 45 6.39 20.01 -6.10
N PRO A 46 6.36 21.28 -5.66
CA PRO A 46 5.78 21.63 -4.37
C PRO A 46 4.28 21.35 -4.29
N GLU A 47 3.53 21.52 -5.39
CA GLU A 47 2.10 21.18 -5.42
C GLU A 47 1.88 19.68 -5.29
N LEU A 48 2.68 18.87 -6.01
CA LEU A 48 2.65 17.41 -5.94
C LEU A 48 2.90 16.91 -4.50
N ILE A 49 3.94 17.42 -3.86
CA ILE A 49 4.29 17.04 -2.49
C ILE A 49 3.24 17.50 -1.48
N ARG A 50 2.79 18.77 -1.56
CA ARG A 50 1.75 19.29 -0.65
C ARG A 50 0.53 18.38 -0.63
N ARG A 51 0.09 18.06 -1.84
CA ARG A 51 -1.05 17.20 -2.12
C ARG A 51 -0.89 15.80 -1.49
N ALA A 52 0.29 15.19 -1.64
CA ALA A 52 0.61 13.90 -1.01
C ALA A 52 0.76 13.94 0.51
N THR A 53 1.29 15.04 1.06
CA THR A 53 1.37 15.25 2.52
C THR A 53 -0.02 15.18 3.14
N GLN A 54 -1.00 15.86 2.56
CA GLN A 54 -2.37 15.87 3.07
C GLN A 54 -2.99 14.46 3.10
N ARG A 55 -2.85 13.69 2.02
CA ARG A 55 -3.35 12.30 1.96
C ARG A 55 -2.62 11.38 2.95
N SER A 56 -1.29 11.50 3.02
CA SER A 56 -0.49 10.66 3.93
C SER A 56 -0.88 10.91 5.40
N LYS A 57 -1.18 12.17 5.77
CA LYS A 57 -1.73 12.52 7.09
C LYS A 57 -3.13 11.98 7.33
N ALA A 58 -4.01 12.04 6.33
CA ALA A 58 -5.33 11.41 6.45
C ALA A 58 -5.19 9.90 6.71
N ARG A 59 -4.30 9.24 5.96
CA ARG A 59 -3.99 7.81 6.12
C ARG A 59 -3.42 7.48 7.50
N ALA A 60 -2.52 8.30 8.02
CA ALA A 60 -2.03 8.18 9.39
C ALA A 60 -3.19 8.17 10.40
N ALA A 61 -4.09 9.14 10.30
CA ALA A 61 -5.20 9.34 11.23
C ALA A 61 -6.27 8.22 11.21
N ALA A 62 -6.30 7.37 10.20
CA ALA A 62 -7.21 6.23 10.15
C ALA A 62 -6.51 4.88 10.40
N LEU A 63 -5.23 4.75 10.00
CA LEU A 63 -4.40 3.62 10.42
C LEU A 63 -4.29 3.57 11.94
N SER A 64 -4.32 4.72 12.62
CA SER A 64 -4.41 4.77 14.07
C SER A 64 -5.66 4.06 14.62
N VAL A 65 -6.83 4.37 14.07
CA VAL A 65 -8.10 3.72 14.45
C VAL A 65 -8.03 2.20 14.28
N LEU A 66 -7.46 1.71 13.19
CA LEU A 66 -7.29 0.28 12.91
C LEU A 66 -6.28 -0.39 13.87
N ARG A 67 -5.16 0.27 14.14
CA ARG A 67 -4.09 -0.24 15.02
C ARG A 67 -4.55 -0.37 16.47
N ASN A 68 -5.43 0.51 16.94
CA ASN A 68 -5.96 0.47 18.31
C ASN A 68 -7.03 -0.62 18.56
N GLY A 69 -7.24 -1.56 17.63
CA GLY A 69 -8.23 -2.63 17.77
C GLY A 69 -9.69 -2.14 17.81
N ARG A 70 -9.92 -0.84 17.56
CA ARG A 70 -11.27 -0.30 17.34
C ARG A 70 -11.67 -0.66 15.92
N ARG A 71 -12.54 -1.69 15.81
CA ARG A 71 -13.25 -1.95 14.55
C ARG A 71 -13.87 -0.64 14.08
N PHE A 72 -13.73 -0.32 12.79
CA PHE A 72 -14.50 0.75 12.17
C PHE A 72 -15.99 0.44 12.40
N SER A 73 -16.58 1.03 13.43
CA SER A 73 -18.02 0.98 13.65
C SER A 73 -18.61 1.91 12.61
N GLY A 74 -19.08 1.35 11.51
CA GLY A 74 -19.87 2.08 10.51
C GLY A 74 -21.23 2.57 11.04
N GLU A 75 -21.40 2.70 12.36
CA GLU A 75 -22.51 3.41 12.98
C GLU A 75 -22.26 4.91 12.83
N SER A 76 -23.04 5.51 11.95
CA SER A 76 -23.15 6.96 11.82
C SER A 76 -23.77 7.55 13.08
N SER A 77 -22.98 7.77 14.13
CA SER A 77 -23.27 8.88 15.03
C SER A 77 -22.91 10.16 14.30
N GLN A 78 -23.93 10.95 13.93
CA GLN A 78 -23.82 12.29 13.35
C GLN A 78 -23.16 13.27 14.34
N GLN A 79 -21.90 13.08 14.66
CA GLN A 79 -21.04 14.11 15.20
C GLN A 79 -19.89 14.26 14.22
N GLN A 80 -20.13 15.10 13.21
CA GLN A 80 -19.05 15.70 12.43
C GLN A 80 -18.16 16.48 13.40
N PRO A 81 -16.89 16.12 13.59
CA PRO A 81 -15.91 17.12 14.01
C PRO A 81 -15.85 18.14 12.86
N GLY A 82 -15.89 19.43 13.21
CA GLY A 82 -16.04 20.55 12.27
C GLY A 82 -15.29 20.37 10.95
N GLY A 83 -16.01 20.59 9.85
CA GLY A 83 -15.56 20.38 8.49
C GLY A 83 -14.25 21.08 8.16
N MET A 84 -13.22 20.27 7.90
CA MET A 84 -12.21 20.62 6.91
C MET A 84 -12.75 20.18 5.55
N PRO A 85 -12.86 21.10 4.55
CA PRO A 85 -13.22 20.69 3.20
C PRO A 85 -12.13 19.75 2.69
N VAL A 86 -12.48 18.49 2.42
CA VAL A 86 -11.62 17.55 1.69
C VAL A 86 -11.51 18.09 0.26
N ARG A 87 -10.47 18.89 0.02
CA ARG A 87 -10.16 19.42 -1.30
C ARG A 87 -9.52 18.31 -2.14
N PRO A 88 -9.69 18.29 -3.47
CA PRO A 88 -9.12 17.25 -4.32
C PRO A 88 -7.59 17.40 -4.35
N SER A 89 -6.91 16.49 -3.65
CA SER A 89 -5.48 16.56 -3.34
C SER A 89 -4.73 15.44 -4.06
N GLY A 90 -3.67 15.82 -4.75
CA GLY A 90 -2.84 15.08 -5.72
C GLY A 90 -2.05 13.89 -5.22
N ASP A 91 -1.15 13.43 -6.08
CA ASP A 91 -1.33 12.17 -6.77
C ASP A 91 0.07 11.55 -6.84
N LEU A 92 0.51 10.86 -5.78
CA LEU A 92 1.87 10.26 -5.73
C LEU A 92 1.87 8.73 -5.65
N GLU A 93 0.70 8.12 -5.83
CA GLU A 93 0.54 6.68 -5.98
C GLU A 93 0.81 6.21 -7.42
N TYR A 94 0.95 4.89 -7.57
CA TYR A 94 1.20 4.25 -8.86
C TYR A 94 -0.05 3.53 -9.33
N VAL A 95 -0.37 3.70 -10.60
CA VAL A 95 -1.54 3.12 -11.25
C VAL A 95 -1.12 1.96 -12.12
N LEU A 96 -1.90 0.89 -12.07
CA LEU A 96 -1.84 -0.22 -13.01
C LEU A 96 -3.01 -0.11 -14.00
N ASP A 97 -2.68 -0.22 -15.29
CA ASP A 97 -3.67 -0.30 -16.36
C ASP A 97 -4.07 -1.77 -16.54
N LEU A 98 -5.36 -2.06 -16.43
CA LEU A 98 -5.98 -3.38 -16.56
C LEU A 98 -7.17 -3.32 -17.52
N ALA A 99 -7.73 -4.48 -17.87
CA ALA A 99 -9.04 -4.53 -18.48
C ALA A 99 -9.91 -5.63 -17.84
N LEU A 100 -11.20 -5.33 -17.66
CA LEU A 100 -12.18 -6.20 -17.02
C LEU A 100 -13.30 -6.54 -17.99
N GLY A 101 -13.81 -7.76 -17.92
CA GLY A 101 -15.03 -8.15 -18.63
C GLY A 101 -14.81 -8.81 -19.99
N THR A 102 -15.93 -9.26 -20.56
CA THR A 102 -16.01 -9.88 -21.89
C THR A 102 -17.10 -9.19 -22.72
N PRO A 103 -16.76 -8.29 -23.66
CA PRO A 103 -15.41 -7.87 -24.06
C PRO A 103 -14.69 -7.01 -22.99
N PRO A 104 -13.34 -6.91 -23.05
CA PRO A 104 -12.56 -6.15 -22.06
C PRO A 104 -12.86 -4.65 -22.09
N GLN A 105 -13.06 -4.07 -20.90
CA GLN A 105 -13.25 -2.64 -20.63
C GLN A 105 -12.03 -2.11 -19.84
N PRO A 106 -11.41 -1.01 -20.24
CA PRO A 106 -10.20 -0.50 -19.60
C PRO A 106 -10.48 0.03 -18.18
N VAL A 107 -9.56 -0.24 -17.26
CA VAL A 107 -9.59 0.23 -15.86
C VAL A 107 -8.18 0.62 -15.43
N SER A 108 -8.03 1.85 -14.93
CA SER A 108 -6.76 2.35 -14.38
C SER A 108 -6.86 2.41 -12.85
N ALA A 109 -6.26 1.48 -12.11
CA ALA A 109 -6.47 1.36 -10.66
C ALA A 109 -5.18 1.53 -9.85
N LEU A 110 -5.27 2.04 -8.61
CA LEU A 110 -4.11 2.26 -7.74
C LEU A 110 -3.53 0.94 -7.22
N LEU A 111 -2.20 0.82 -7.19
CA LEU A 111 -1.47 -0.31 -6.59
C LEU A 111 -1.27 -0.08 -5.09
N ASP A 112 -1.86 -0.94 -4.25
CA ASP A 112 -1.87 -0.73 -2.80
C ASP A 112 -1.45 -1.98 -2.01
N THR A 113 -0.19 -2.05 -1.56
CA THR A 113 0.28 -3.12 -0.66
C THR A 113 -0.27 -2.98 0.77
N GLY A 114 -0.95 -1.87 1.08
CA GLY A 114 -1.61 -1.61 2.36
C GLY A 114 -3.06 -2.09 2.45
N SER A 115 -3.63 -2.76 1.46
CA SER A 115 -5.01 -3.26 1.52
C SER A 115 -5.26 -4.54 0.72
N GLY A 116 -6.37 -5.21 1.03
CA GLY A 116 -6.79 -6.44 0.35
C GLY A 116 -7.72 -6.22 -0.83
N LEU A 117 -8.75 -5.38 -0.71
CA LEU A 117 -9.81 -5.34 -1.70
C LEU A 117 -9.35 -4.87 -3.09
N ILE A 118 -9.65 -5.67 -4.12
CA ILE A 118 -9.67 -5.25 -5.53
C ILE A 118 -11.04 -4.63 -5.82
N TRP A 119 -11.11 -3.40 -6.32
CA TRP A 119 -12.40 -2.78 -6.71
C TRP A 119 -12.24 -1.68 -7.77
N THR A 120 -13.33 -1.36 -8.46
CA THR A 120 -13.45 -0.25 -9.41
C THR A 120 -14.83 0.41 -9.34
N GLN A 121 -14.96 1.65 -9.82
CA GLN A 121 -16.24 2.34 -9.92
C GLN A 121 -17.08 1.79 -11.08
N CYS A 122 -18.32 1.38 -10.77
CA CYS A 122 -19.22 0.71 -11.69
C CYS A 122 -20.45 1.56 -12.07
N ALA A 123 -20.91 1.41 -13.31
CA ALA A 123 -22.19 1.92 -13.77
C ALA A 123 -23.33 0.89 -13.53
N PRO A 124 -24.55 1.34 -13.17
CA PRO A 124 -24.90 2.70 -12.79
C PRO A 124 -24.25 3.07 -11.45
N CYS A 125 -23.65 4.27 -11.38
CA CYS A 125 -23.11 4.78 -10.14
C CYS A 125 -24.07 5.80 -9.51
N ALA A 126 -24.44 5.56 -8.24
CA ALA A 126 -25.31 6.46 -7.48
C ALA A 126 -24.54 7.67 -6.94
N SER A 127 -23.30 7.47 -6.49
CA SER A 127 -22.40 8.52 -6.03
C SER A 127 -20.97 8.08 -6.28
N CYS A 128 -20.24 8.75 -7.17
CA CYS A 128 -18.88 8.36 -7.55
C CYS A 128 -17.94 9.56 -7.59
N MET A 129 -16.66 9.25 -7.46
CA MET A 129 -15.57 10.16 -7.74
C MET A 129 -15.39 10.32 -9.25
N SER A 130 -14.92 11.50 -9.66
CA SER A 130 -14.53 11.75 -11.04
C SER A 130 -13.33 10.88 -11.42
N GLN A 131 -13.38 10.30 -12.62
CA GLN A 131 -12.28 9.54 -13.22
C GLN A 131 -12.20 9.83 -14.73
N PRO A 132 -11.01 9.70 -15.36
CA PRO A 132 -10.83 9.93 -16.79
C PRO A 132 -11.45 8.82 -17.65
N ASP A 133 -11.26 7.56 -17.24
CA ASP A 133 -11.80 6.40 -17.94
C ASP A 133 -13.30 6.26 -17.68
N PRO A 134 -14.09 5.68 -18.61
CA PRO A 134 -15.49 5.35 -18.33
C PRO A 134 -15.63 4.43 -17.11
N PHE A 135 -16.76 4.53 -16.40
CA PHE A 135 -17.07 3.54 -15.36
C PHE A 135 -17.20 2.15 -15.97
N TYR A 136 -16.74 1.14 -15.22
CA TYR A 136 -16.95 -0.24 -15.62
C TYR A 136 -18.45 -0.52 -15.72
N THR A 137 -18.92 -1.09 -16.83
CA THR A 137 -20.34 -1.38 -17.04
C THR A 137 -20.58 -2.89 -16.99
N PRO A 138 -21.03 -3.44 -15.84
CA PRO A 138 -21.28 -4.88 -15.67
C PRO A 138 -22.26 -5.44 -16.71
N ALA A 139 -23.28 -4.68 -17.08
CA ALA A 139 -24.29 -5.08 -18.06
C ALA A 139 -23.72 -5.27 -19.48
N GLN A 140 -22.51 -4.77 -19.77
CA GLN A 140 -21.83 -4.93 -21.05
C GLN A 140 -20.80 -6.08 -21.03
N SER A 141 -20.66 -6.80 -19.91
CA SER A 141 -19.76 -7.95 -19.79
C SER A 141 -20.56 -9.24 -19.67
N ALA A 142 -20.29 -10.19 -20.56
CA ALA A 142 -20.86 -11.54 -20.48
C ALA A 142 -20.27 -12.39 -19.36
N SER A 143 -19.18 -11.94 -18.71
CA SER A 143 -18.48 -12.67 -17.65
C SER A 143 -18.67 -12.09 -16.25
N PHE A 144 -19.50 -11.05 -16.11
CA PHE A 144 -19.84 -10.49 -14.81
C PHE A 144 -20.78 -11.41 -14.04
N GLU A 145 -20.37 -11.85 -12.86
CA GLU A 145 -21.19 -12.72 -12.01
C GLU A 145 -21.25 -12.18 -10.57
N PRO A 146 -22.41 -11.66 -10.10
CA PRO A 146 -22.59 -11.29 -8.71
C PRO A 146 -22.29 -12.46 -7.78
N MET A 147 -21.48 -12.24 -6.75
CA MET A 147 -21.12 -13.29 -5.80
C MET A 147 -22.28 -13.60 -4.87
N ARG A 148 -22.55 -14.89 -4.68
CA ARG A 148 -23.53 -15.36 -3.70
C ARG A 148 -23.07 -15.11 -2.27
N CYS A 149 -23.99 -14.99 -1.32
CA CYS A 149 -23.63 -14.75 0.08
C CYS A 149 -22.87 -15.90 0.72
N SER A 150 -23.11 -17.13 0.26
CA SER A 150 -22.36 -18.31 0.68
C SER A 150 -20.98 -18.42 0.01
N GLY A 151 -20.62 -17.51 -0.89
CA GLY A 151 -19.32 -17.49 -1.55
C GLY A 151 -18.19 -17.28 -0.55
N LEU A 152 -17.07 -17.99 -0.75
CA LEU A 152 -15.93 -17.98 0.18
C LEU A 152 -15.39 -16.55 0.39
N LEU A 153 -15.08 -15.84 -0.70
CA LEU A 153 -14.56 -14.47 -0.62
C LEU A 153 -15.57 -13.48 -0.02
N CYS A 154 -16.89 -13.75 -0.12
CA CYS A 154 -17.87 -12.92 0.57
C CYS A 154 -17.68 -12.96 2.09
N ASN A 155 -17.31 -14.12 2.66
CA ASN A 155 -17.07 -14.26 4.10
C ASN A 155 -15.82 -13.50 4.57
N ASP A 156 -14.85 -13.26 3.69
CA ASP A 156 -13.61 -12.57 4.00
C ASP A 156 -13.75 -11.04 4.01
N ILE A 157 -14.90 -10.51 3.58
CA ILE A 157 -15.19 -9.08 3.57
C ILE A 157 -15.58 -8.62 4.99
N PRO A 158 -14.84 -7.65 5.59
CA PRO A 158 -15.09 -7.22 6.96
C PRO A 158 -16.51 -6.66 7.19
N HIS A 159 -17.01 -5.87 6.24
CA HIS A 159 -18.35 -5.28 6.28
C HIS A 159 -19.17 -5.74 5.08
N ARG A 160 -19.58 -7.00 5.12
CA ARG A 160 -20.47 -7.60 4.12
C ARG A 160 -21.93 -7.48 4.49
N SER A 161 -22.80 -7.51 3.49
CA SER A 161 -24.23 -7.70 3.64
C SER A 161 -24.77 -8.60 2.53
N CYS A 162 -26.01 -9.02 2.68
CA CYS A 162 -26.69 -9.96 1.79
C CYS A 162 -28.02 -9.38 1.34
N GLN A 163 -28.10 -9.06 0.07
CA GLN A 163 -29.32 -8.55 -0.55
C GLN A 163 -30.05 -9.66 -1.30
N ARG A 164 -31.38 -9.56 -1.37
CA ARG A 164 -32.20 -10.50 -2.14
C ARG A 164 -31.89 -10.34 -3.64
N PRO A 165 -31.87 -11.43 -4.43
CA PRO A 165 -32.22 -12.80 -4.03
C PRO A 165 -31.10 -13.56 -3.27
N ASP A 166 -29.82 -13.31 -3.54
CA ASP A 166 -28.66 -13.90 -2.84
C ASP A 166 -27.37 -13.20 -3.31
N THR A 167 -27.28 -11.89 -3.14
CA THR A 167 -26.16 -11.08 -3.64
C THR A 167 -25.32 -10.54 -2.49
N CYS A 168 -24.04 -10.86 -2.50
CA CYS A 168 -23.05 -10.31 -1.58
C CYS A 168 -22.80 -8.83 -1.91
N THR A 169 -22.98 -7.97 -0.92
CA THR A 169 -22.58 -6.56 -0.99
C THR A 169 -21.52 -6.26 0.03
N TYR A 170 -20.72 -5.23 -0.23
CA TYR A 170 -19.59 -4.87 0.61
C TYR A 170 -19.61 -3.37 0.90
N ARG A 171 -19.02 -3.03 2.04
CA ARG A 171 -18.54 -1.69 2.37
C ARG A 171 -17.08 -1.80 2.75
N TYR A 172 -16.25 -0.91 2.22
CA TYR A 172 -14.83 -0.87 2.52
C TYR A 172 -14.38 0.57 2.74
N ALA A 173 -13.46 0.77 3.68
CA ALA A 173 -12.92 2.06 4.05
C ALA A 173 -11.38 1.98 4.07
N TYR A 174 -10.76 3.02 3.54
CA TYR A 174 -9.32 3.18 3.46
C TYR A 174 -8.83 4.22 4.46
N GLY A 175 -7.54 4.16 4.75
CA GLY A 175 -6.96 5.06 5.73
C GLY A 175 -7.07 6.54 5.31
N ASP A 176 -6.99 6.84 4.02
CA ASP A 176 -7.11 8.22 3.53
C ASP A 176 -8.55 8.78 3.56
N GLY A 177 -9.51 8.02 4.11
CA GLY A 177 -10.93 8.35 4.14
C GLY A 177 -11.69 7.94 2.88
N THR A 178 -11.01 7.34 1.90
CA THR A 178 -11.69 6.78 0.72
C THR A 178 -12.61 5.64 1.16
N THR A 179 -13.82 5.64 0.62
CA THR A 179 -14.81 4.58 0.89
C THR A 179 -15.43 4.11 -0.41
N THR A 180 -15.79 2.83 -0.43
CA THR A 180 -16.49 2.20 -1.53
C THR A 180 -17.55 1.25 -0.99
N THR A 181 -18.70 1.25 -1.64
CA THR A 181 -19.82 0.35 -1.34
C THR A 181 -20.44 -0.11 -2.65
N GLY A 182 -20.78 -1.39 -2.73
CA GLY A 182 -21.31 -1.97 -3.96
C GLY A 182 -21.57 -3.45 -3.87
N VAL A 183 -21.69 -4.07 -5.05
CA VAL A 183 -21.84 -5.53 -5.19
C VAL A 183 -20.45 -6.15 -5.25
N PHE A 184 -20.24 -7.23 -4.51
CA PHE A 184 -19.06 -8.06 -4.68
C PHE A 184 -19.35 -9.13 -5.74
N ALA A 185 -18.46 -9.28 -6.71
CA ALA A 185 -18.71 -10.09 -7.90
C ALA A 185 -17.43 -10.81 -8.34
N THR A 186 -17.58 -11.79 -9.22
CA THR A 186 -16.50 -12.37 -10.00
C THR A 186 -16.51 -11.75 -11.40
N GLU A 187 -15.33 -11.43 -11.91
CA GLU A 187 -15.14 -10.93 -13.28
C GLU A 187 -13.81 -11.42 -13.86
N ARG A 188 -13.69 -11.47 -15.19
CA ARG A 188 -12.43 -11.77 -15.88
C ARG A 188 -11.56 -10.52 -15.95
N PHE A 189 -10.36 -10.62 -15.39
CA PHE A 189 -9.32 -9.63 -15.49
C PHE A 189 -8.32 -10.04 -16.56
N THR A 190 -7.99 -9.08 -17.40
CA THR A 190 -7.09 -9.22 -18.54
C THR A 190 -5.74 -8.63 -18.16
N PHE A 191 -4.69 -9.45 -18.18
CA PHE A 191 -3.31 -9.05 -17.97
C PHE A 191 -2.51 -9.31 -19.25
N THR A 192 -1.58 -8.42 -19.60
CA THR A 192 -0.62 -8.69 -20.68
C THR A 192 0.65 -9.26 -20.07
N SER A 193 1.01 -10.47 -20.49
CA SER A 193 2.27 -11.11 -20.09
C SER A 193 3.48 -10.46 -20.79
N SER A 194 4.68 -10.78 -20.30
CA SER A 194 5.92 -10.28 -20.89
C SER A 194 6.18 -10.78 -22.32
N SER A 195 5.60 -11.91 -22.72
CA SER A 195 5.66 -12.45 -24.09
C SER A 195 4.64 -11.79 -25.03
N GLY A 196 3.81 -10.87 -24.53
CA GLY A 196 2.71 -10.25 -25.27
C GLY A 196 1.43 -11.09 -25.29
N GLU A 197 1.42 -12.27 -24.65
CA GLU A 197 0.22 -13.09 -24.51
C GLU A 197 -0.73 -12.48 -23.48
N THR A 198 -2.02 -12.47 -23.81
CA THR A 198 -3.07 -11.97 -22.94
C THR A 198 -3.59 -13.07 -22.02
N LEU A 199 -3.45 -12.87 -20.71
CA LEU A 199 -3.91 -13.78 -19.67
C LEU A 199 -5.23 -13.29 -19.07
N ASN A 200 -6.26 -14.13 -19.16
CA ASN A 200 -7.61 -13.81 -18.66
C ASN A 200 -7.95 -14.70 -17.46
N VAL A 201 -8.04 -14.10 -16.27
CA VAL A 201 -8.27 -14.83 -15.02
C VAL A 201 -9.52 -14.32 -14.29
N PRO A 202 -10.37 -15.22 -13.79
CA PRO A 202 -11.51 -14.82 -12.95
C PRO A 202 -10.99 -14.37 -11.57
N LEU A 203 -11.42 -13.19 -11.12
CA LEU A 203 -11.12 -12.64 -9.80
C LEU A 203 -12.40 -12.13 -9.13
N GLY A 204 -12.48 -12.31 -7.82
CA GLY A 204 -13.40 -11.60 -6.95
C GLY A 204 -12.99 -10.13 -6.82
N PHE A 205 -13.94 -9.23 -7.00
CA PHE A 205 -13.72 -7.80 -6.91
C PHE A 205 -14.97 -7.06 -6.46
N GLY A 206 -14.76 -5.85 -5.94
CA GLY A 206 -15.81 -4.90 -5.61
C GLY A 206 -16.23 -4.07 -6.82
N CYS A 207 -17.51 -4.15 -7.17
CA CYS A 207 -18.13 -3.29 -8.16
C CYS A 207 -18.84 -2.13 -7.46
N GLY A 208 -18.11 -1.02 -7.27
CA GLY A 208 -18.50 0.08 -6.40
C GLY A 208 -19.49 1.04 -7.05
N SER A 209 -20.67 1.21 -6.46
CA SER A 209 -21.73 2.13 -6.93
C SER A 209 -21.93 3.35 -6.03
N MET A 210 -21.32 3.36 -4.85
CA MET A 210 -21.27 4.49 -3.92
C MET A 210 -19.84 4.62 -3.40
N ASN A 211 -19.10 5.59 -3.92
CA ASN A 211 -17.70 5.81 -3.65
C ASN A 211 -17.45 7.28 -3.31
N ALA A 212 -16.71 7.53 -2.23
CA ALA A 212 -16.36 8.86 -1.78
C ALA A 212 -14.87 8.92 -1.40
N GLY A 213 -14.26 10.10 -1.49
CA GLY A 213 -12.83 10.31 -1.26
C GLY A 213 -12.12 10.83 -2.51
N SER A 214 -10.89 10.38 -2.74
CA SER A 214 -10.14 10.68 -3.96
C SER A 214 -9.40 9.45 -4.45
N LEU A 215 -9.69 9.03 -5.69
CA LEU A 215 -8.93 8.00 -6.40
C LEU A 215 -7.82 8.58 -7.27
N ASN A 216 -7.57 9.89 -7.19
CA ASN A 216 -6.45 10.51 -7.89
C ASN A 216 -6.52 10.24 -9.40
N ASN A 217 -7.65 10.48 -10.07
CA ASN A 217 -7.87 10.08 -11.47
C ASN A 217 -7.75 8.57 -11.77
N GLY A 218 -7.58 7.71 -10.77
CA GLY A 218 -7.81 6.28 -10.90
C GLY A 218 -9.30 5.94 -10.89
N SER A 219 -9.62 4.76 -11.40
CA SER A 219 -10.96 4.17 -11.43
C SER A 219 -11.23 3.26 -10.22
N GLY A 220 -10.21 2.92 -9.44
CA GLY A 220 -10.32 1.99 -8.32
C GLY A 220 -9.00 1.71 -7.63
N ILE A 221 -8.95 0.65 -6.83
CA ILE A 221 -7.76 0.20 -6.10
C ILE A 221 -7.61 -1.31 -6.28
N VAL A 222 -6.38 -1.76 -6.51
CA VAL A 222 -6.02 -3.17 -6.50
C VAL A 222 -5.19 -3.45 -5.26
N GLY A 223 -5.80 -4.17 -4.32
CA GLY A 223 -5.14 -4.59 -3.10
C GLY A 223 -4.08 -5.66 -3.35
N PHE A 224 -2.87 -5.40 -2.86
CA PHE A 224 -1.72 -6.29 -2.87
C PHE A 224 -1.38 -6.82 -1.48
N GLY A 225 -2.27 -6.65 -0.50
CA GLY A 225 -2.15 -7.21 0.83
C GLY A 225 -2.13 -8.74 0.84
N ARG A 226 -2.09 -9.33 2.04
CA ARG A 226 -1.93 -10.77 2.24
C ARG A 226 -3.22 -11.48 2.65
N ASP A 227 -4.34 -10.77 2.70
CA ASP A 227 -5.66 -11.34 2.98
C ASP A 227 -6.30 -11.94 1.72
N PRO A 228 -7.34 -12.77 1.86
CA PRO A 228 -7.95 -13.49 0.73
C PRO A 228 -8.52 -12.62 -0.38
N LEU A 229 -8.85 -11.35 -0.11
CA LEU A 229 -9.45 -10.45 -1.10
C LEU A 229 -8.42 -9.86 -2.07
N SER A 230 -7.13 -9.98 -1.77
CA SER A 230 -6.05 -9.38 -2.57
C SER A 230 -5.77 -10.09 -3.87
N LEU A 231 -5.22 -9.34 -4.84
CA LEU A 231 -4.75 -9.90 -6.10
C LEU A 231 -3.71 -10.99 -5.85
N VAL A 232 -2.81 -10.74 -4.90
CA VAL A 232 -1.73 -11.63 -4.49
C VAL A 232 -2.30 -12.97 -4.01
N SER A 233 -3.30 -12.97 -3.14
CA SER A 233 -3.90 -14.19 -2.59
C SER A 233 -4.77 -14.92 -3.60
N GLN A 234 -5.63 -14.19 -4.33
CA GLN A 234 -6.55 -14.80 -5.30
C GLN A 234 -5.81 -15.47 -6.46
N LEU A 235 -4.65 -14.92 -6.86
CA LEU A 235 -3.76 -15.54 -7.85
C LEU A 235 -2.71 -16.46 -7.22
N SER A 236 -2.67 -16.62 -5.90
CA SER A 236 -1.64 -17.43 -5.22
C SER A 236 -0.22 -17.03 -5.63
N ILE A 237 0.03 -15.72 -5.73
CA ILE A 237 1.32 -15.14 -6.09
C ILE A 237 2.27 -15.36 -4.92
N ARG A 238 3.36 -16.07 -5.20
CA ARG A 238 4.41 -16.39 -4.21
C ARG A 238 5.44 -15.29 -4.08
N ARG A 239 5.74 -14.61 -5.18
CA ARG A 239 6.75 -13.56 -5.28
C ARG A 239 6.28 -12.47 -6.23
N PHE A 240 6.49 -11.22 -5.85
CA PHE A 240 6.27 -10.09 -6.74
C PHE A 240 7.30 -8.99 -6.47
N SER A 241 7.67 -8.26 -7.52
CA SER A 241 8.64 -7.18 -7.42
C SER A 241 8.20 -5.95 -8.19
N TYR A 242 8.54 -4.77 -7.68
CA TYR A 242 8.41 -3.53 -8.43
C TYR A 242 9.69 -2.70 -8.43
N CYS A 243 9.79 -1.81 -9.41
CA CYS A 243 10.79 -0.73 -9.50
C CYS A 243 10.02 0.56 -9.79
N LEU A 244 9.85 1.38 -8.74
CA LEU A 244 9.07 2.60 -8.81
C LEU A 244 9.94 3.75 -9.33
N THR A 245 9.52 4.40 -10.41
CA THR A 245 10.17 5.58 -10.95
C THR A 245 9.87 6.80 -10.07
N PRO A 246 10.76 7.80 -10.00
CA PRO A 246 10.50 9.01 -9.25
C PRO A 246 9.21 9.69 -9.68
N TYR A 247 8.51 10.30 -8.73
CA TYR A 247 7.23 10.97 -8.99
C TYR A 247 7.27 12.07 -10.06
N ASN A 248 8.45 12.64 -10.31
CA ASN A 248 8.68 13.66 -11.33
C ASN A 248 9.31 13.09 -12.62
N SER A 249 9.31 11.76 -12.79
CA SER A 249 9.79 11.07 -13.97
C SER A 249 8.65 10.85 -14.97
N ALA A 250 8.97 10.94 -16.26
CA ALA A 250 8.07 10.54 -17.34
C ALA A 250 8.17 9.02 -17.65
N ARG A 251 9.13 8.31 -17.06
CA ARG A 251 9.31 6.87 -17.26
C ARG A 251 8.25 6.08 -16.50
N ARG A 252 7.82 4.97 -17.10
CA ARG A 252 6.93 4.01 -16.45
C ARG A 252 7.70 3.16 -15.45
N SER A 253 7.09 2.90 -14.31
CA SER A 253 7.58 1.93 -13.35
C SER A 253 7.28 0.51 -13.84
N THR A 254 7.91 -0.49 -13.22
CA THR A 254 7.68 -1.90 -13.58
C THR A 254 7.15 -2.66 -12.37
N LEU A 255 6.16 -3.53 -12.59
CA LEU A 255 5.69 -4.56 -11.68
C LEU A 255 5.85 -5.93 -12.34
N LEU A 256 6.38 -6.90 -11.61
CA LEU A 256 6.70 -8.25 -12.06
C LEU A 256 6.10 -9.28 -11.12
N PHE A 257 5.48 -10.31 -11.68
CA PHE A 257 4.94 -11.47 -10.97
C PHE A 257 5.66 -12.77 -11.41
N GLY A 258 5.53 -13.82 -10.60
CA GLY A 258 5.96 -15.16 -11.00
C GLY A 258 7.48 -15.29 -11.15
N SER A 259 7.95 -16.10 -12.10
CA SER A 259 9.38 -16.30 -12.37
C SER A 259 10.07 -15.05 -12.91
N LEU A 260 9.34 -14.06 -13.43
CA LEU A 260 9.94 -12.76 -13.77
C LEU A 260 10.47 -12.01 -12.54
N SER A 261 10.07 -12.42 -11.34
CA SER A 261 10.62 -11.90 -10.09
C SER A 261 11.96 -12.54 -9.71
N ASP A 262 12.43 -13.53 -10.48
CA ASP A 262 13.76 -14.13 -10.30
C ASP A 262 14.83 -13.30 -11.02
N GLY A 263 16.01 -13.19 -10.41
CA GLY A 263 17.11 -12.40 -10.99
C GLY A 263 16.82 -10.89 -11.11
N VAL A 264 15.79 -10.36 -10.43
CA VAL A 264 15.39 -8.94 -10.48
C VAL A 264 16.47 -7.94 -10.07
N TYR A 265 17.57 -8.41 -9.49
CA TYR A 265 18.70 -7.60 -9.07
C TYR A 265 19.86 -7.59 -10.08
N ALA A 266 19.68 -8.16 -11.28
CA ALA A 266 20.71 -8.13 -12.33
C ALA A 266 21.10 -6.70 -12.74
N ASP A 267 20.19 -5.73 -12.60
CA ASP A 267 20.40 -4.30 -12.85
C ASP A 267 20.57 -3.47 -11.56
N ALA A 268 20.79 -4.13 -10.42
CA ALA A 268 21.05 -3.45 -9.16
C ALA A 268 22.36 -2.66 -9.24
N THR A 269 22.32 -1.43 -8.73
CA THR A 269 23.44 -0.49 -8.67
C THR A 269 24.12 -0.46 -7.29
N GLY A 270 23.65 -1.31 -6.38
CA GLY A 270 24.17 -1.44 -5.02
C GLY A 270 23.87 -2.83 -4.44
N PRO A 271 24.32 -3.09 -3.19
CA PRO A 271 24.11 -4.39 -2.55
C PRO A 271 22.63 -4.67 -2.33
N VAL A 272 22.24 -5.93 -2.48
CA VAL A 272 20.92 -6.42 -2.10
C VAL A 272 20.86 -6.55 -0.58
N GLN A 273 19.80 -5.99 0.00
CA GLN A 273 19.52 -6.01 1.42
C GLN A 273 18.22 -6.78 1.65
N THR A 274 18.17 -7.63 2.69
CA THR A 274 17.02 -8.51 2.94
C THR A 274 16.63 -8.48 4.41
N THR A 275 15.34 -8.27 4.69
CA THR A 275 14.78 -8.30 6.04
C THR A 275 13.59 -9.28 6.12
N PRO A 276 13.37 -9.96 7.26
CA PRO A 276 12.20 -10.81 7.43
C PRO A 276 10.89 -10.01 7.39
N LEU A 277 9.86 -10.59 6.78
CA LEU A 277 8.49 -10.17 6.93
C LEU A 277 7.93 -10.74 8.24
N VAL A 278 7.21 -9.91 8.97
CA VAL A 278 6.52 -10.29 10.22
C VAL A 278 5.03 -10.42 9.95
N ARG A 279 4.39 -11.40 10.58
CA ARG A 279 2.94 -11.61 10.50
C ARG A 279 2.26 -11.07 11.75
N SER A 280 1.17 -10.33 11.57
CA SER A 280 0.24 -9.97 12.63
C SER A 280 -1.02 -10.85 12.51
N PRO A 281 -1.33 -11.72 13.48
CA PRO A 281 -2.58 -12.48 13.46
C PRO A 281 -3.83 -11.58 13.48
N GLN A 282 -3.73 -10.40 14.10
CA GLN A 282 -4.82 -9.44 14.19
C GLN A 282 -5.01 -8.64 12.90
N ASN A 283 -3.90 -8.34 12.20
CA ASN A 283 -3.89 -7.57 10.96
C ASN A 283 -3.10 -8.30 9.87
N PRO A 284 -3.60 -9.45 9.37
CA PRO A 284 -2.85 -10.32 8.47
C PRO A 284 -2.61 -9.69 7.09
N THR A 285 -3.41 -8.70 6.69
CA THR A 285 -3.30 -7.99 5.40
C THR A 285 -1.93 -7.36 5.17
N PHE A 286 -1.29 -6.82 6.21
CA PHE A 286 -0.13 -5.95 6.03
C PHE A 286 1.21 -6.69 5.94
N TYR A 287 2.16 -6.07 5.24
CA TYR A 287 3.57 -6.46 5.22
C TYR A 287 4.33 -5.75 6.32
N TYR A 288 4.50 -6.41 7.48
CA TYR A 288 5.28 -5.85 8.58
C TYR A 288 6.77 -6.17 8.42
N VAL A 289 7.63 -5.24 8.82
CA VAL A 289 9.08 -5.43 8.93
C VAL A 289 9.56 -4.97 10.31
N HIS A 290 10.73 -5.43 10.74
CA HIS A 290 11.30 -5.03 12.03
C HIS A 290 12.30 -3.89 11.85
N LEU A 291 11.90 -2.66 12.18
CA LEU A 291 12.78 -1.49 12.21
C LEU A 291 13.47 -1.39 13.57
N THR A 292 14.80 -1.41 13.58
CA THR A 292 15.64 -1.36 14.78
C THR A 292 16.23 0.03 15.03
N GLY A 293 16.13 0.94 14.06
CA GLY A 293 16.55 2.32 14.27
C GLY A 293 16.62 3.16 13.01
N ILE A 294 16.98 4.42 13.20
CA ILE A 294 17.12 5.41 12.14
C ILE A 294 18.44 6.16 12.37
N THR A 295 19.17 6.45 11.29
CA THR A 295 20.37 7.29 11.33
C THR A 295 20.18 8.52 10.46
N VAL A 296 20.53 9.70 11.01
CA VAL A 296 20.58 10.98 10.30
C VAL A 296 22.03 11.47 10.29
N GLY A 297 22.65 11.47 9.12
CA GLY A 297 24.06 11.80 8.91
C GLY A 297 24.96 10.89 9.74
N THR A 298 25.67 11.48 10.71
CA THR A 298 26.57 10.74 11.61
C THR A 298 25.89 10.28 12.91
N ARG A 299 24.61 10.56 13.11
CA ARG A 299 23.89 10.31 14.37
C ARG A 299 22.84 9.22 14.19
N ARG A 300 23.04 8.07 14.86
CA ARG A 300 21.95 7.14 15.15
C ARG A 300 21.00 7.80 16.15
N LEU A 301 19.71 7.85 15.82
CA LEU A 301 18.71 8.52 16.65
C LEU A 301 18.54 7.77 17.98
N ARG A 302 18.33 8.51 19.07
CA ARG A 302 18.15 7.94 20.41
C ARG A 302 16.70 7.54 20.61
N ILE A 303 16.28 6.48 19.92
CA ILE A 303 14.91 5.97 19.91
C ILE A 303 14.97 4.49 20.29
N PRO A 304 14.21 4.04 21.30
CA PRO A 304 14.16 2.62 21.63
C PRO A 304 13.45 1.84 20.52
N GLU A 305 13.87 0.60 20.25
CA GLU A 305 13.24 -0.27 19.25
C GLU A 305 11.74 -0.50 19.53
N SER A 306 11.33 -0.42 20.80
CA SER A 306 9.92 -0.50 21.20
C SER A 306 9.03 0.57 20.57
N ALA A 307 9.59 1.69 20.10
CA ALA A 307 8.83 2.71 19.35
C ALA A 307 8.31 2.19 17.99
N PHE A 308 8.88 1.08 17.49
CA PHE A 308 8.53 0.47 16.21
C PHE A 308 7.89 -0.92 16.38
N ALA A 309 7.78 -1.42 17.62
CA ALA A 309 7.35 -2.78 17.88
C ALA A 309 5.89 -3.02 17.45
N LEU A 310 5.68 -4.18 16.82
CA LEU A 310 4.35 -4.73 16.60
C LEU A 310 3.89 -5.41 17.89
N GLN A 311 2.77 -4.96 18.43
CA GLN A 311 2.23 -5.48 19.68
C GLN A 311 1.34 -6.72 19.44
N PRO A 312 1.15 -7.59 20.45
CA PRO A 312 0.32 -8.79 20.32
C PRO A 312 -1.16 -8.52 19.94
N ASP A 313 -1.67 -7.34 20.29
CA ASP A 313 -3.01 -6.87 19.92
C ASP A 313 -3.10 -6.31 18.50
N GLY A 314 -2.01 -6.34 17.74
CA GLY A 314 -1.93 -5.85 16.36
C GLY A 314 -1.63 -4.35 16.25
N SER A 315 -1.52 -3.64 17.36
CA SER A 315 -1.15 -2.22 17.39
C SER A 315 0.34 -2.01 17.10
N GLY A 316 0.68 -0.78 16.68
CA GLY A 316 2.06 -0.44 16.34
C GLY A 316 2.58 -1.12 15.08
N GLY A 317 3.85 -1.53 15.13
CA GLY A 317 4.57 -2.16 14.02
C GLY A 317 4.94 -1.20 12.89
N VAL A 318 5.72 -1.71 11.94
CA VAL A 318 6.20 -0.98 10.75
C VAL A 318 5.67 -1.68 9.51
N ILE A 319 4.81 -1.01 8.74
CA ILE A 319 4.20 -1.55 7.52
C ILE A 319 4.92 -0.96 6.30
N VAL A 320 5.10 -1.73 5.23
CA VAL A 320 5.57 -1.23 3.93
C VAL A 320 4.38 -1.08 2.98
N ASP A 321 4.15 0.16 2.51
CA ASP A 321 2.92 0.51 1.81
C ASP A 321 3.18 1.35 0.54
N SER A 322 2.90 0.78 -0.62
CA SER A 322 2.97 1.46 -1.92
C SER A 322 1.85 2.50 -2.14
N GLY A 323 0.72 2.32 -1.45
CA GLY A 323 -0.44 3.20 -1.50
C GLY A 323 -0.33 4.41 -0.56
N THR A 324 0.72 4.47 0.26
CA THR A 324 1.09 5.67 1.03
C THR A 324 2.26 6.37 0.34
N ALA A 325 2.18 7.68 0.11
CA ALA A 325 3.29 8.43 -0.50
C ALA A 325 4.45 8.69 0.48
N LEU A 326 4.18 9.44 1.57
CA LEU A 326 5.19 9.79 2.57
C LEU A 326 5.45 8.65 3.55
N THR A 327 6.65 8.62 4.13
CA THR A 327 6.88 7.78 5.30
C THR A 327 6.27 8.41 6.54
N LEU A 328 5.42 7.64 7.22
CA LEU A 328 4.70 8.02 8.44
C LEU A 328 5.42 7.42 9.65
N LEU A 329 5.83 8.25 10.60
CA LEU A 329 6.57 7.85 11.80
C LEU A 329 5.88 8.43 13.05
N PRO A 330 5.98 7.77 14.24
CA PRO A 330 5.46 8.33 15.48
C PRO A 330 6.02 9.74 15.73
N GLY A 331 5.23 10.63 16.34
CA GLY A 331 5.58 12.04 16.48
C GLY A 331 6.90 12.25 17.21
N ALA A 332 7.17 11.45 18.25
CA ALA A 332 8.43 11.45 18.97
C ALA A 332 9.65 11.08 18.08
N VAL A 333 9.46 10.17 17.12
CA VAL A 333 10.49 9.75 16.17
C VAL A 333 10.75 10.85 15.15
N VAL A 334 9.70 11.47 14.61
CA VAL A 334 9.81 12.63 13.71
C VAL A 334 10.56 13.76 14.43
N ALA A 335 10.19 14.09 15.66
CA ALA A 335 10.83 15.15 16.43
C ALA A 335 12.34 14.92 16.65
N GLU A 336 12.76 13.70 16.97
CA GLU A 336 14.18 13.35 17.12
C GLU A 336 14.93 13.39 15.77
N ALA A 337 14.30 12.95 14.68
CA ALA A 337 14.89 13.05 13.34
C ALA A 337 15.09 14.52 12.94
N VAL A 338 14.07 15.36 13.11
CA VAL A 338 14.12 16.81 12.84
C VAL A 338 15.23 17.47 13.65
N ARG A 339 15.34 17.15 14.94
CA ARG A 339 16.42 17.65 15.81
C ARG A 339 17.81 17.28 15.27
N ALA A 340 17.98 16.05 14.80
CA ALA A 340 19.24 15.60 14.21
C ALA A 340 19.56 16.30 12.88
N PHE A 341 18.55 16.57 12.04
CA PHE A 341 18.70 17.36 10.82
C PHE A 341 19.05 18.82 11.13
N MET A 342 18.34 19.47 12.06
CA MET A 342 18.62 20.85 12.48
C MET A 342 20.07 21.04 12.93
N ALA A 343 20.57 20.12 13.76
CA ALA A 343 21.93 20.18 14.28
C ALA A 343 23.02 20.14 13.20
N GLN A 344 22.75 19.45 12.09
CA GLN A 344 23.71 19.23 11.00
C GLN A 344 23.55 20.22 9.84
N LEU A 345 22.31 20.56 9.46
CA LEU A 345 22.02 21.51 8.38
C LEU A 345 22.41 22.95 8.77
N ARG A 346 22.26 23.31 10.05
CA ARG A 346 22.46 24.68 10.55
C ARG A 346 21.68 25.71 9.73
N LEU A 347 20.45 25.35 9.37
CA LEU A 347 19.48 26.21 8.69
C LEU A 347 18.31 26.49 9.63
N PRO A 348 17.71 27.70 9.58
CA PRO A 348 16.51 27.98 10.36
C PRO A 348 15.31 27.24 9.78
N LEU A 349 14.39 26.83 10.65
CA LEU A 349 13.10 26.29 10.23
C LEU A 349 12.26 27.40 9.56
N ALA A 350 11.46 27.01 8.58
CA ALA A 350 10.42 27.86 8.03
C ALA A 350 9.29 28.04 9.06
N THR A 351 8.73 29.24 9.17
CA THR A 351 7.58 29.52 10.04
C THR A 351 6.28 28.96 9.45
N ASN A 352 5.34 28.58 10.32
CA ASN A 352 4.01 28.09 9.91
C ASN A 352 3.28 29.18 9.09
N GLY A 353 2.86 28.83 7.87
CA GLY A 353 2.27 29.74 6.88
C GLY A 353 2.92 29.64 5.48
N ASP A 354 4.20 29.25 5.41
CA ASP A 354 4.98 29.14 4.16
C ASP A 354 5.31 27.69 3.75
N SER A 355 5.03 26.73 4.63
CA SER A 355 5.22 25.30 4.40
C SER A 355 3.91 24.67 3.92
N PRO A 356 3.94 23.73 2.95
CA PRO A 356 2.78 22.90 2.67
C PRO A 356 2.41 22.07 3.91
N ASP A 357 1.35 22.48 4.60
CA ASP A 357 0.59 21.68 5.57
C ASP A 357 1.45 21.00 6.65
N ASP A 358 2.13 21.77 7.49
CA ASP A 358 3.02 21.33 8.59
C ASP A 358 4.18 20.40 8.19
N SER A 359 4.58 20.38 6.90
CA SER A 359 5.82 19.72 6.49
C SER A 359 7.02 20.42 7.14
N VAL A 360 8.02 19.66 7.59
CA VAL A 360 9.21 20.24 8.23
C VAL A 360 10.14 20.81 7.16
N CYS A 361 10.16 22.13 7.03
CA CYS A 361 10.95 22.84 6.03
C CYS A 361 12.00 23.76 6.66
N PHE A 362 13.13 23.87 5.98
CA PHE A 362 14.26 24.75 6.29
C PHE A 362 14.33 25.89 5.28
N VAL A 363 14.69 27.08 5.73
CA VAL A 363 14.99 28.22 4.84
C VAL A 363 16.38 28.01 4.25
N VAL A 364 16.49 28.05 2.93
CA VAL A 364 17.75 28.00 2.18
C VAL A 364 18.10 29.42 1.74
N PRO A 365 19.20 30.01 2.25
CA PRO A 365 19.63 31.33 1.83
C PRO A 365 19.95 31.37 0.33
N PRO A 366 19.64 32.47 -0.40
CA PRO A 366 19.97 32.59 -1.82
C PRO A 366 21.46 32.41 -2.14
N SER A 367 22.34 32.68 -1.16
CA SER A 367 23.79 32.49 -1.27
C SER A 367 24.23 31.01 -1.27
N ARG A 368 23.38 30.07 -0.83
CA ARG A 368 23.67 28.63 -0.82
C ARG A 368 23.01 27.93 -2.00
N ARG A 369 23.75 27.78 -3.10
CA ARG A 369 23.28 27.07 -4.31
C ARG A 369 23.07 25.57 -4.11
N GLN A 370 23.81 24.95 -3.18
CA GLN A 370 23.64 23.55 -2.80
C GLN A 370 23.79 23.43 -1.28
N VAL A 371 22.81 22.78 -0.64
CA VAL A 371 22.84 22.47 0.78
C VAL A 371 23.24 20.99 0.93
N PRO A 372 24.37 20.67 1.59
CA PRO A 372 24.67 19.29 1.96
C PRO A 372 23.59 18.79 2.91
N VAL A 373 22.84 17.76 2.51
CA VAL A 373 21.81 17.17 3.36
C VAL A 373 22.36 15.95 4.06
N PRO A 374 22.19 15.82 5.38
CA PRO A 374 22.53 14.61 6.09
C PRO A 374 21.87 13.38 5.45
N ARG A 375 22.65 12.32 5.25
CA ARG A 375 22.16 11.00 4.86
C ARG A 375 21.00 10.56 5.77
N LEU A 376 20.00 9.88 5.25
CA LEU A 376 18.97 9.23 6.05
C LEU A 376 19.03 7.73 5.79
N ALA A 377 19.13 6.92 6.84
CA ALA A 377 19.11 5.47 6.73
C ALA A 377 18.11 4.85 7.71
N PHE A 378 17.36 3.87 7.24
CA PHE A 378 16.49 3.02 8.06
C PHE A 378 17.17 1.68 8.30
N HIS A 379 17.29 1.29 9.55
CA HIS A 379 17.94 0.06 9.96
C HIS A 379 16.87 -0.96 10.29
N PHE A 380 16.78 -2.01 9.49
CA PHE A 380 15.90 -3.15 9.73
C PHE A 380 16.68 -4.30 10.35
N GLN A 381 15.98 -5.31 10.85
CA GLN A 381 16.62 -6.56 11.24
C GLN A 381 17.28 -7.19 10.00
N GLY A 382 18.62 -7.22 10.00
CA GLY A 382 19.44 -7.84 8.95
C GLY A 382 19.67 -6.99 7.69
N ALA A 383 19.16 -5.77 7.62
CA ALA A 383 19.23 -4.94 6.42
C ALA A 383 19.27 -3.44 6.72
N ASP A 384 20.03 -2.71 5.91
CA ASP A 384 20.07 -1.24 5.96
C ASP A 384 19.53 -0.63 4.67
N LEU A 385 18.52 0.23 4.78
CA LEU A 385 18.01 1.03 3.68
C LEU A 385 18.65 2.42 3.72
N ASP A 386 19.68 2.61 2.90
CA ASP A 386 20.29 3.91 2.65
C ASP A 386 19.46 4.70 1.62
N LEU A 387 18.92 5.84 2.03
CA LEU A 387 17.97 6.57 1.18
C LEU A 387 18.70 7.57 0.28
N PRO A 388 18.44 7.53 -1.05
CA PRO A 388 18.81 8.62 -1.93
C PRO A 388 18.19 9.94 -1.45
N ARG A 389 18.95 11.03 -1.52
CA ARG A 389 18.50 12.38 -1.10
C ARG A 389 17.10 12.74 -1.61
N ARG A 390 16.80 12.41 -2.87
CA ARG A 390 15.51 12.73 -3.52
C ARG A 390 14.30 12.01 -2.91
N ASN A 391 14.54 10.92 -2.17
CA ASN A 391 13.48 10.08 -1.60
C ASN A 391 12.96 10.63 -0.26
N TYR A 392 13.71 11.51 0.42
CA TYR A 392 13.33 12.06 1.73
C TYR A 392 13.42 13.59 1.81
N VAL A 393 13.78 14.27 0.71
CA VAL A 393 13.94 15.73 0.65
C VAL A 393 13.26 16.30 -0.59
N LEU A 394 12.44 17.34 -0.38
CA LEU A 394 12.00 18.24 -1.44
C LEU A 394 12.83 19.53 -1.39
N GLU A 395 13.40 19.91 -2.53
CA GLU A 395 14.00 21.23 -2.73
C GLU A 395 13.06 22.12 -3.54
N ASP A 396 12.50 23.16 -2.91
CA ASP A 396 11.77 24.23 -3.58
C ASP A 396 12.68 25.44 -3.75
N ASN A 397 13.47 25.40 -4.82
CA ASN A 397 14.41 26.47 -5.17
C ASN A 397 13.71 27.81 -5.45
N ARG A 398 12.43 27.81 -5.86
CA ARG A 398 11.68 29.04 -6.13
C ARG A 398 11.40 29.81 -4.84
N ARG A 399 11.11 29.08 -3.76
CA ARG A 399 10.86 29.65 -2.42
C ARG A 399 12.07 29.62 -1.50
N GLY A 400 13.21 29.10 -1.97
CA GLY A 400 14.40 28.87 -1.15
C GLY A 400 14.08 27.96 0.04
N ARG A 401 13.44 26.82 -0.19
CA ARG A 401 13.06 25.87 0.87
C ARG A 401 13.64 24.48 0.64
N LEU A 402 13.96 23.81 1.74
CA LEU A 402 14.32 22.40 1.78
C LEU A 402 13.42 21.70 2.80
N CYS A 403 12.59 20.77 2.35
CA CYS A 403 11.57 20.13 3.19
C CYS A 403 11.84 18.64 3.34
N LEU A 404 11.69 18.12 4.55
CA LEU A 404 11.75 16.68 4.83
C LEU A 404 10.43 16.02 4.42
N LEU A 405 10.52 14.87 3.76
CA LEU A 405 9.38 14.08 3.29
C LEU A 405 9.02 12.98 4.31
N LEU A 406 8.95 13.37 5.57
CA LEU A 406 8.54 12.54 6.70
C LEU A 406 7.31 13.21 7.34
N ALA A 407 6.32 12.41 7.72
CA ALA A 407 5.13 12.91 8.38
C ALA A 407 4.87 12.15 9.68
N ASP A 408 4.18 12.83 10.60
CA ASP A 408 3.72 12.26 11.85
C ASP A 408 2.60 11.24 11.57
N SER A 409 2.68 10.06 12.19
CA SER A 409 1.65 9.03 12.16
C SER A 409 0.52 9.25 13.17
N GLY A 410 0.59 10.29 14.00
CA GLY A 410 -0.35 10.52 15.10
C GLY A 410 -0.08 9.62 16.31
N ASP A 411 1.20 9.33 16.56
CA ASP A 411 1.72 8.42 17.60
C ASP A 411 1.36 6.93 17.46
N GLU A 412 1.00 6.47 16.26
CA GLU A 412 0.51 5.10 16.06
C GLU A 412 1.20 4.37 14.91
N GLY A 413 2.11 3.45 15.29
CA GLY A 413 2.91 2.63 14.37
C GLY A 413 3.68 3.43 13.31
N THR A 414 4.29 2.73 12.36
CA THR A 414 5.09 3.31 11.27
C THR A 414 4.61 2.79 9.93
N THR A 415 4.65 3.62 8.90
CA THR A 415 4.38 3.22 7.52
C THR A 415 5.49 3.73 6.62
N ILE A 416 6.23 2.81 5.99
CA ILE A 416 7.24 3.08 4.97
C ILE A 416 6.51 3.34 3.65
N GLY A 417 6.40 4.61 3.26
CA GLY A 417 5.69 5.03 2.04
C GLY A 417 6.49 4.78 0.76
N ASN A 418 5.88 5.05 -0.38
CA ASN A 418 6.42 4.73 -1.70
C ASN A 418 7.60 5.63 -2.11
N MET A 419 7.72 6.85 -1.57
CA MET A 419 8.83 7.75 -1.94
C MET A 419 10.19 7.19 -1.56
N VAL A 420 10.28 6.54 -0.41
CA VAL A 420 11.53 5.89 0.05
C VAL A 420 11.82 4.60 -0.69
N GLN A 421 10.87 4.14 -1.52
CA GLN A 421 10.96 2.94 -2.35
C GLN A 421 11.23 3.29 -3.84
N GLN A 422 11.25 4.58 -4.21
CA GLN A 422 11.57 5.02 -5.58
C GLN A 422 13.04 4.76 -5.91
N ASP A 423 13.29 4.36 -7.16
CA ASP A 423 14.60 3.90 -7.65
C ASP A 423 15.21 2.76 -6.82
N MET A 424 14.33 1.94 -6.26
CA MET A 424 14.68 0.70 -5.59
C MET A 424 13.95 -0.45 -6.29
N ARG A 425 14.66 -1.54 -6.57
CA ARG A 425 14.01 -2.82 -6.85
C ARG A 425 13.57 -3.40 -5.52
N VAL A 426 12.26 -3.50 -5.29
CA VAL A 426 11.69 -4.10 -4.08
C VAL A 426 11.08 -5.44 -4.45
N LEU A 427 11.41 -6.50 -3.72
CA LEU A 427 10.91 -7.86 -3.92
C LEU A 427 10.24 -8.33 -2.63
N TYR A 428 8.98 -8.72 -2.74
CA TYR A 428 8.24 -9.44 -1.71
C TYR A 428 8.35 -10.92 -2.04
N ASP A 429 9.02 -11.67 -1.17
CA ASP A 429 9.08 -13.12 -1.24
C ASP A 429 8.22 -13.70 -0.12
N LEU A 430 7.04 -14.19 -0.50
CA LEU A 430 6.03 -14.70 0.43
C LEU A 430 6.24 -16.19 0.74
N GLU A 431 7.12 -16.87 0.01
CA GLU A 431 7.55 -18.23 0.35
C GLU A 431 8.66 -18.19 1.40
N ALA A 432 9.65 -17.31 1.20
CA ALA A 432 10.74 -17.11 2.15
C ALA A 432 10.35 -16.20 3.33
N GLU A 433 9.18 -15.54 3.28
CA GLU A 433 8.75 -14.51 4.24
C GLU A 433 9.80 -13.39 4.39
N THR A 434 10.24 -12.83 3.26
CA THR A 434 11.23 -11.74 3.26
C THR A 434 10.85 -10.59 2.35
N LEU A 435 11.34 -9.40 2.71
CA LEU A 435 11.37 -8.23 1.87
C LEU A 435 12.83 -7.95 1.51
N SER A 436 13.12 -7.92 0.22
CA SER A 436 14.46 -7.59 -0.29
C SER A 436 14.43 -6.32 -1.11
N PHE A 437 15.48 -5.51 -1.01
CA PHE A 437 15.58 -4.26 -1.76
C PHE A 437 17.03 -3.94 -2.18
N ALA A 438 17.18 -3.30 -3.34
CA ALA A 438 18.45 -2.80 -3.82
C ALA A 438 18.24 -1.54 -4.68
N PRO A 439 19.17 -0.56 -4.67
CA PRO A 439 19.10 0.58 -5.57
C PRO A 439 19.13 0.15 -7.04
N ALA A 440 18.26 0.69 -7.88
CA ALA A 440 18.16 0.37 -9.30
C ALA A 440 17.81 1.61 -10.13
N GLN A 441 18.08 1.57 -11.43
CA GLN A 441 17.62 2.60 -12.36
C GLN A 441 16.27 2.20 -12.93
N CYS A 442 15.20 2.65 -12.28
CA CYS A 442 13.88 2.65 -12.87
C CYS A 442 13.79 3.77 -13.97
#